data_AF-A0A519V950-F1
#
_entry.id   AF-A0A519V950-F1
#
_cell.length_a   1.000
_cell.length_b   1.000
_cell.length_c   1.000
_cell.angle_alpha   90.00
_cell.angle_beta   90.00
_cell.angle_gamma   90.00
#
_symmetry.space_group_name_H-M   'P 1'
#
loop_
_entity.id
_entity.type
_entity.pdbx_description
1 polymer ?
#
loop_
_entity_poly.entity_id
_entity_poly.type
_entity_poly.pdbx_seq_one_letter_code
_entity_poly.pdbx_strand_id
1 'polypeptide(L)'
;VLLLAAWLLGMALYFLARQGQGIVWIPVSLAGLALASVAGPWGAFAVAERSQLHELRELAGRYQLLQNGHLDGANGRAPDLPHAVRGRLASLFSFFAERNELARLQPQFAGSLALPDSLRHQSSWDQEQWRKYRLFDLSGFEYLESYQLQMALNDTLEEKSTDYYVRNSPSYYALGQGKYWLKDVGNLMDRIDTTGRNALALPLREGNFRLVMTAAGDSLLLQQQAAAGPWRTHLQLVLRPLADSLGQHYRQHIAGSIDLPAQPELRARAGRLQLHLYLSSLRQEQSGKKLSYTYSAEGLLEIKP
;
A
#
# COMPACT_ATOMS: atom_id res chain seq x y z
N VAL A 1 23.35 -6.93 -31.00
CA VAL A 1 23.53 -6.42 -32.38
C VAL A 1 24.90 -6.77 -32.97
N LEU A 2 26.02 -6.45 -32.31
CA LEU A 2 27.38 -6.76 -32.82
C LEU A 2 27.61 -8.26 -33.10
N LEU A 3 27.17 -9.14 -32.21
CA LEU A 3 27.30 -10.59 -32.37
C LEU A 3 26.55 -11.12 -33.61
N LEU A 4 25.35 -10.57 -33.87
CA LEU A 4 24.53 -10.91 -35.03
C LEU A 4 25.14 -10.35 -36.32
N ALA A 5 25.70 -9.14 -36.27
CA ALA A 5 26.41 -8.53 -37.40
C ALA A 5 27.66 -9.34 -37.79
N ALA A 6 28.45 -9.78 -36.79
CA ALA A 6 29.59 -10.65 -37.01
C ALA A 6 29.18 -12.02 -37.57
N TRP A 7 28.07 -12.58 -37.08
CA TRP A 7 27.51 -13.83 -37.61
C TRP A 7 27.03 -13.67 -39.06
N LEU A 8 26.29 -12.61 -39.39
CA LEU A 8 25.85 -12.32 -40.76
C LEU A 8 27.04 -12.16 -41.72
N LEU A 9 28.09 -11.46 -41.27
CA LEU A 9 29.33 -11.34 -42.03
C LEU A 9 30.00 -12.70 -42.27
N GLY A 10 30.07 -13.54 -41.23
CA GLY A 10 30.59 -14.91 -41.33
C GLY A 10 29.79 -15.78 -42.31
N MET A 11 28.46 -15.69 -42.28
CA MET A 11 27.59 -16.42 -43.20
C MET A 11 27.69 -15.89 -44.63
N ALA A 12 27.82 -14.57 -44.81
CA ALA A 12 28.04 -13.97 -46.13
C ALA A 12 29.36 -14.47 -46.76
N LEU A 13 30.44 -14.50 -45.98
CA LEU A 13 31.73 -15.05 -46.42
C LEU A 13 31.65 -16.55 -46.71
N TYR A 14 30.92 -17.31 -45.88
CA TYR A 14 30.70 -18.74 -46.07
C TYR A 14 29.99 -19.05 -47.39
N PHE A 15 28.89 -18.34 -47.68
CA PHE A 15 28.15 -18.51 -48.94
C PHE A 15 28.93 -18.03 -50.16
N LEU A 16 29.79 -17.02 -50.00
CA LEU A 16 30.66 -16.54 -51.08
C LEU A 16 31.72 -17.60 -51.45
N ALA A 17 32.27 -18.30 -50.46
CA ALA A 17 33.31 -19.32 -50.66
C ALA A 17 32.77 -20.70 -51.04
N ARG A 18 31.53 -21.05 -50.66
CA ARG A 18 30.90 -22.35 -50.94
C ARG A 18 29.53 -22.16 -51.59
N GLN A 19 29.53 -22.01 -52.92
CA GLN A 19 28.30 -22.01 -53.71
C GLN A 19 27.71 -23.44 -53.76
N GLY A 20 26.41 -23.58 -53.46
CA GLY A 20 25.66 -24.82 -53.71
C GLY A 20 25.43 -25.77 -52.52
N GLN A 21 25.76 -25.39 -51.28
CA GLN A 21 25.42 -26.20 -50.09
C GLN A 21 24.05 -25.83 -49.52
N GLY A 22 23.31 -26.83 -49.02
CA GLY A 22 21.95 -26.67 -48.50
C GLY A 22 21.84 -25.72 -47.31
N ILE A 23 20.70 -25.02 -47.20
CA ILE A 23 20.38 -24.00 -46.19
C ILE A 23 20.34 -24.49 -44.73
N VAL A 24 20.58 -25.78 -44.48
CA VAL A 24 20.55 -26.42 -43.16
C VAL A 24 21.56 -25.82 -42.18
N TRP A 25 22.68 -25.26 -42.68
CA TRP A 25 23.70 -24.63 -41.84
C TRP A 25 23.24 -23.31 -41.19
N ILE A 26 22.23 -22.65 -41.76
CA ILE A 26 21.66 -21.41 -41.20
C ILE A 26 21.03 -21.67 -39.82
N PRO A 27 20.03 -22.55 -39.66
CA PRO A 27 19.43 -22.81 -38.35
C PRO A 27 20.42 -23.44 -37.36
N VAL A 28 21.34 -24.31 -37.81
CA VAL A 28 22.34 -24.94 -36.91
C VAL A 28 23.32 -23.89 -36.34
N SER A 29 23.85 -23.00 -37.19
CA SER A 29 24.75 -21.94 -36.71
C SER A 29 24.04 -20.89 -35.87
N LEU A 30 22.77 -20.59 -36.16
CA LEU A 30 21.93 -19.73 -35.31
C LEU A 30 21.69 -20.35 -33.94
N ALA A 31 21.41 -21.66 -33.86
CA ALA A 31 21.27 -22.36 -32.59
C ALA A 31 22.57 -22.32 -31.79
N GLY A 32 23.71 -22.55 -32.45
CA GLY A 32 25.04 -22.41 -31.82
C GLY A 32 25.30 -20.99 -31.32
N LEU A 33 24.97 -19.96 -32.11
CA LEU A 33 25.12 -18.56 -31.74
C LEU A 33 24.21 -18.18 -30.56
N ALA A 34 22.95 -18.65 -30.56
CA ALA A 34 22.02 -18.42 -29.47
C ALA A 34 22.55 -19.03 -28.16
N LEU A 35 23.00 -20.28 -28.19
CA LEU A 35 23.62 -20.93 -27.03
C LEU A 35 24.88 -20.20 -26.56
N ALA A 36 25.76 -19.79 -27.48
CA ALA A 36 26.96 -19.02 -27.16
C ALA A 36 26.64 -17.62 -26.60
N SER A 37 25.52 -17.01 -27.03
CA SER A 37 25.08 -15.71 -26.53
C SER A 37 24.50 -15.78 -25.11
N VAL A 38 23.96 -16.94 -24.72
CA VAL A 38 23.44 -17.18 -23.37
C VAL A 38 24.56 -17.58 -22.40
N ALA A 39 25.45 -18.48 -22.83
CA ALA A 39 26.49 -19.06 -21.98
C ALA A 39 27.85 -18.34 -22.04
N GLY A 40 28.00 -17.30 -22.86
CA GLY A 40 29.27 -16.63 -23.11
C GLY A 40 29.52 -15.39 -22.25
N PRO A 41 30.79 -14.96 -22.11
CA PRO A 41 31.18 -13.71 -21.41
C PRO A 41 30.70 -12.43 -22.11
N TRP A 42 30.07 -12.57 -23.27
CA TRP A 42 29.43 -11.54 -24.09
C TRP A 42 27.91 -11.56 -23.99
N GLY A 43 27.35 -12.42 -23.14
CA GLY A 43 25.91 -12.48 -22.92
C GLY A 43 25.39 -11.18 -22.30
N ALA A 44 24.13 -10.87 -22.58
CA ALA A 44 23.50 -9.64 -22.11
C ALA A 44 23.59 -9.47 -20.58
N PHE A 45 23.51 -10.59 -19.83
CA PHE A 45 23.63 -10.60 -18.38
C PHE A 45 25.03 -10.18 -17.90
N ALA A 46 26.09 -10.77 -18.45
CA ALA A 46 27.46 -10.44 -18.07
C ALA A 46 27.83 -8.98 -18.43
N VAL A 47 27.30 -8.48 -19.55
CA VAL A 47 27.48 -7.07 -19.94
C VAL A 47 26.74 -6.14 -18.99
N ALA A 48 25.48 -6.43 -18.67
CA ALA A 48 24.69 -5.65 -17.72
C ALA A 48 25.37 -5.61 -16.34
N GLU A 49 25.79 -6.76 -15.82
CA GLU A 49 26.48 -6.87 -14.53
C GLU A 49 27.75 -6.00 -14.48
N ARG A 50 28.62 -6.09 -15.49
CA ARG A 50 29.83 -5.27 -15.58
C ARG A 50 29.52 -3.78 -15.65
N SER A 51 28.48 -3.40 -16.39
CA SER A 51 28.03 -2.01 -16.49
C SER A 51 27.54 -1.48 -15.15
N GLN A 52 26.67 -2.23 -14.45
CA GLN A 52 26.16 -1.83 -13.14
C GLN A 52 27.28 -1.78 -12.09
N LEU A 53 28.22 -2.73 -12.12
CA LEU A 53 29.37 -2.71 -11.21
C LEU A 53 30.31 -1.52 -11.46
N HIS A 54 30.55 -1.19 -12.73
CA HIS A 54 31.35 -0.03 -13.09
C HIS A 54 30.70 1.27 -12.61
N GLU A 55 29.41 1.42 -12.85
CA GLU A 55 28.63 2.57 -12.42
C GLU A 55 28.59 2.71 -10.90
N LEU A 56 28.42 1.59 -10.18
CA LEU A 56 28.48 1.59 -8.71
C LEU A 56 29.82 2.15 -8.22
N ARG A 57 30.94 1.72 -8.83
CA ARG A 57 32.28 2.18 -8.45
C ARG A 57 32.50 3.65 -8.80
N GLU A 58 32.04 4.08 -9.97
CA GLU A 58 32.12 5.47 -10.41
C GLU A 58 31.35 6.39 -9.46
N LEU A 59 30.11 6.03 -9.13
CA LEU A 59 29.26 6.79 -8.23
C LEU A 59 29.83 6.80 -6.80
N ALA A 60 30.28 5.64 -6.31
CA ALA A 60 30.94 5.55 -5.02
C ALA A 60 32.22 6.40 -4.92
N GLY A 61 33.03 6.44 -5.98
CA GLY A 61 34.21 7.28 -6.06
C GLY A 61 33.86 8.77 -6.12
N ARG A 62 32.89 9.14 -6.98
CA ARG A 62 32.44 10.52 -7.18
C ARG A 62 31.92 11.18 -5.90
N TYR A 63 31.21 10.41 -5.08
CA TYR A 63 30.63 10.90 -3.81
C TYR A 63 31.42 10.49 -2.56
N GLN A 64 32.66 10.00 -2.72
CA GLN A 64 33.55 9.63 -1.61
C GLN A 64 32.92 8.62 -0.63
N LEU A 65 32.13 7.69 -1.14
CA LEU A 65 31.40 6.70 -0.35
C LEU A 65 32.28 5.56 0.15
N LEU A 66 33.49 5.43 -0.40
CA LEU A 66 34.41 4.33 -0.11
C LEU A 66 35.33 4.68 1.07
N GLN A 67 35.40 3.81 2.07
CA GLN A 67 36.43 3.82 3.10
C GLN A 67 37.24 2.54 3.00
N ASN A 68 38.57 2.66 2.83
CA ASN A 68 39.45 1.51 2.58
C ASN A 68 39.01 0.64 1.38
N GLY A 69 38.35 1.24 0.39
CA GLY A 69 37.79 0.52 -0.77
C GLY A 69 36.42 -0.11 -0.55
N HIS A 70 35.80 0.09 0.62
CA HIS A 70 34.54 -0.53 1.01
C HIS A 70 33.39 0.46 1.20
N LEU A 71 32.17 0.02 0.90
CA LEU A 71 30.92 0.80 1.00
C LEU A 71 30.29 0.73 2.40
N ASP A 72 30.82 -0.07 3.32
CA ASP A 72 30.27 -0.23 4.67
C ASP A 72 30.22 1.13 5.40
N GLY A 73 29.05 1.49 5.93
CA GLY A 73 28.80 2.77 6.60
C GLY A 73 28.85 4.00 5.67
N ALA A 74 28.71 3.83 4.36
CA ALA A 74 28.71 4.93 3.39
C ALA A 74 27.69 6.04 3.72
N ASN A 75 26.49 5.71 4.18
CA ASN A 75 25.47 6.71 4.53
C ASN A 75 25.92 7.63 5.67
N GLY A 76 26.64 7.11 6.66
CA GLY A 76 27.19 7.93 7.76
C GLY A 76 28.27 8.91 7.32
N ARG A 77 28.95 8.63 6.19
CA ARG A 77 29.98 9.51 5.61
C ARG A 77 29.39 10.56 4.67
N ALA A 78 28.29 10.23 3.99
CA ALA A 78 27.63 11.12 3.05
C ALA A 78 26.10 11.18 3.30
N PRO A 79 25.67 11.72 4.46
CA PRO A 79 24.25 11.76 4.83
C PRO A 79 23.42 12.64 3.87
N ASP A 80 24.05 13.69 3.32
CA ASP A 80 23.41 14.67 2.44
C ASP A 80 23.52 14.33 0.94
N LEU A 81 23.63 13.05 0.60
CA LEU A 81 23.61 12.59 -0.79
C LEU A 81 22.35 13.07 -1.51
N PRO A 82 22.45 13.59 -2.76
CA PRO A 82 21.28 13.98 -3.53
C PRO A 82 20.31 12.80 -3.68
N HIS A 83 19.01 13.10 -3.64
CA HIS A 83 17.97 12.07 -3.63
C HIS A 83 18.05 11.15 -4.87
N ALA A 84 18.27 11.72 -6.05
CA ALA A 84 18.50 10.95 -7.28
C ALA A 84 19.70 10.00 -7.21
N VAL A 85 20.75 10.38 -6.47
CA VAL A 85 21.95 9.55 -6.28
C VAL A 85 21.65 8.39 -5.32
N ARG A 86 20.90 8.64 -4.25
CA ARG A 86 20.40 7.59 -3.35
C ARG A 86 19.50 6.60 -4.08
N GLY A 87 18.58 7.11 -4.91
CA GLY A 87 17.76 6.30 -5.80
C GLY A 87 18.59 5.44 -6.74
N ARG A 88 19.64 6.02 -7.34
CA ARG A 88 20.52 5.26 -8.23
C ARG A 88 21.31 4.17 -7.50
N LEU A 89 21.83 4.45 -6.31
CA LEU A 89 22.50 3.45 -5.46
C LEU A 89 21.55 2.32 -5.06
N ALA A 90 20.34 2.65 -4.62
CA ALA A 90 19.33 1.66 -4.28
C ALA A 90 18.98 0.77 -5.48
N SER A 91 18.81 1.35 -6.67
CA SER A 91 18.59 0.60 -7.91
C SER A 91 19.73 -0.36 -8.22
N LEU A 92 20.98 0.07 -8.04
CA LEU A 92 22.17 -0.76 -8.23
C LEU A 92 22.20 -1.92 -7.23
N PHE A 93 21.92 -1.67 -5.95
CA PHE A 93 21.88 -2.73 -4.93
C PHE A 93 20.78 -3.75 -5.22
N SER A 94 19.56 -3.29 -5.51
CA SER A 94 18.44 -4.17 -5.86
C SER A 94 18.77 -5.02 -7.10
N PHE A 95 19.44 -4.45 -8.11
CA PHE A 95 19.85 -5.19 -9.31
C PHE A 95 20.68 -6.44 -8.99
N PHE A 96 21.63 -6.35 -8.07
CA PHE A 96 22.50 -7.47 -7.67
C PHE A 96 21.82 -8.42 -6.68
N ALA A 97 21.00 -7.88 -5.77
CA ALA A 97 20.29 -8.69 -4.79
C ALA A 97 19.23 -9.59 -5.45
N GLU A 98 18.40 -9.04 -6.35
CA GLU A 98 17.35 -9.76 -7.08
C GLU A 98 17.90 -10.85 -8.00
N ARG A 99 19.12 -10.67 -8.50
CA ARG A 99 19.81 -11.65 -9.36
C ARG A 99 20.63 -12.68 -8.58
N ASN A 100 20.66 -12.59 -7.25
CA ASN A 100 21.52 -13.43 -6.40
C ASN A 100 23.03 -13.32 -6.75
N GLU A 101 23.47 -12.14 -7.19
CA GLU A 101 24.85 -11.87 -7.63
C GLU A 101 25.65 -11.08 -6.57
N LEU A 102 25.24 -11.15 -5.30
CA LEU A 102 25.92 -10.43 -4.21
C LEU A 102 27.41 -10.80 -4.07
N ALA A 103 27.79 -12.03 -4.44
CA ALA A 103 29.18 -12.47 -4.43
C ALA A 103 30.08 -11.58 -5.30
N ARG A 104 29.55 -10.99 -6.36
CA ARG A 104 30.27 -10.05 -7.24
C ARG A 104 30.60 -8.74 -6.55
N LEU A 105 29.74 -8.33 -5.62
CA LEU A 105 29.91 -7.12 -4.83
C LEU A 105 30.81 -7.31 -3.61
N GLN A 106 31.16 -8.55 -3.24
CA GLN A 106 31.95 -8.83 -2.05
C GLN A 106 33.24 -8.00 -1.93
N PRO A 107 34.03 -7.75 -3.00
CA PRO A 107 35.24 -6.95 -2.86
C PRO A 107 34.97 -5.47 -2.53
N GLN A 108 33.73 -4.98 -2.68
CA GLN A 108 33.31 -3.62 -2.33
C GLN A 108 32.73 -3.53 -0.90
N PHE A 109 32.68 -4.65 -0.17
CA PHE A 109 32.15 -4.69 1.20
C PHE A 109 33.13 -5.43 2.11
N ALA A 110 33.42 -4.85 3.28
CA ALA A 110 34.16 -5.52 4.33
C ALA A 110 33.28 -6.57 5.03
N GLY A 111 31.98 -6.28 5.20
CA GLY A 111 31.01 -7.23 5.67
C GLY A 111 30.79 -8.39 4.69
N SER A 112 30.61 -9.60 5.22
CA SER A 112 30.25 -10.76 4.40
C SER A 112 28.86 -10.56 3.77
N LEU A 113 28.79 -10.75 2.45
CA LEU A 113 27.57 -10.80 1.65
C LEU A 113 27.11 -12.25 1.41
N ALA A 114 27.87 -13.24 1.88
CA ALA A 114 27.50 -14.64 1.78
C ALA A 114 26.41 -15.00 2.80
N LEU A 115 25.45 -15.82 2.37
CA LEU A 115 24.33 -16.24 3.22
C LEU A 115 24.84 -17.00 4.47
N PRO A 116 24.52 -16.52 5.68
CA PRO A 116 24.91 -17.16 6.94
C PRO A 116 24.32 -18.57 7.07
N ASP A 117 25.05 -19.47 7.72
CA ASP A 117 24.61 -20.86 7.91
C ASP A 117 23.28 -20.99 8.67
N SER A 118 23.00 -20.05 9.59
CA SER A 118 21.73 -19.97 10.32
C SER A 118 20.52 -19.73 9.42
N LEU A 119 20.70 -19.08 8.27
CA LEU A 119 19.63 -18.77 7.32
C LEU A 119 19.49 -19.80 6.21
N ARG A 120 20.48 -20.68 6.01
CA ARG A 120 20.43 -21.72 4.95
C ARG A 120 19.31 -22.74 5.15
N HIS A 121 18.89 -22.94 6.39
CA HIS A 121 17.82 -23.88 6.75
C HIS A 121 16.44 -23.20 6.87
N GLN A 122 16.37 -21.88 6.67
CA GLN A 122 15.13 -21.11 6.70
C GLN A 122 14.43 -21.14 5.34
N SER A 123 13.22 -20.59 5.28
CA SER A 123 12.44 -20.54 4.05
C SER A 123 13.18 -19.78 2.93
N SER A 124 12.86 -20.08 1.67
CA SER A 124 13.42 -19.35 0.53
C SER A 124 13.15 -17.85 0.61
N TRP A 125 12.00 -17.49 1.18
CA TRP A 125 11.58 -16.11 1.41
C TRP A 125 12.53 -15.40 2.40
N ASP A 126 12.87 -16.04 3.54
CA ASP A 126 13.80 -15.45 4.52
C ASP A 126 15.19 -15.23 3.91
N GLN A 127 15.65 -16.17 3.10
CA GLN A 127 16.94 -16.07 2.40
C GLN A 127 16.94 -14.95 1.35
N GLU A 128 15.83 -14.76 0.65
CA GLU A 128 15.65 -13.67 -0.32
C GLU A 128 15.57 -12.30 0.38
N GLN A 129 14.78 -12.18 1.45
CA GLN A 129 14.71 -10.95 2.24
C GLN A 129 16.08 -10.58 2.81
N TRP A 130 16.83 -11.55 3.35
CA TRP A 130 18.17 -11.26 3.86
C TRP A 130 19.09 -10.70 2.76
N ARG A 131 19.11 -11.34 1.58
CA ARG A 131 19.91 -10.86 0.43
C ARG A 131 19.48 -9.46 -0.02
N LYS A 132 18.18 -9.21 -0.04
CA LYS A 132 17.57 -7.93 -0.41
C LYS A 132 18.07 -6.78 0.47
N TYR A 133 18.08 -6.96 1.80
CA TYR A 133 18.45 -5.89 2.73
C TYR A 133 19.95 -5.83 3.05
N ARG A 134 20.72 -6.90 2.82
CA ARG A 134 22.11 -6.99 3.30
C ARG A 134 23.02 -5.83 2.85
N LEU A 135 22.90 -5.40 1.60
CA LEU A 135 23.70 -4.29 1.06
C LEU A 135 23.34 -2.95 1.74
N PHE A 136 22.07 -2.76 2.03
CA PHE A 136 21.52 -1.58 2.70
C PHE A 136 21.97 -1.55 4.17
N ASP A 137 21.86 -2.68 4.86
CA ASP A 137 22.32 -2.82 6.25
C ASP A 137 23.81 -2.50 6.41
N LEU A 138 24.65 -2.99 5.51
CA LEU A 138 26.10 -2.75 5.57
C LEU A 138 26.46 -1.31 5.18
N SER A 139 25.83 -0.77 4.14
CA SER A 139 26.12 0.60 3.68
C SER A 139 25.47 1.68 4.55
N GLY A 140 24.45 1.33 5.32
CA GLY A 140 23.63 2.23 6.11
C GLY A 140 22.61 3.03 5.29
N PHE A 141 22.49 2.77 3.99
CA PHE A 141 21.46 3.40 3.16
C PHE A 141 20.08 2.79 3.42
N GLU A 142 19.04 3.58 3.28
CA GLU A 142 17.67 3.09 3.37
C GLU A 142 17.30 2.29 2.12
N TYR A 143 16.62 1.17 2.33
CA TYR A 143 15.99 0.44 1.23
C TYR A 143 14.81 1.25 0.70
N LEU A 144 14.73 1.41 -0.63
CA LEU A 144 13.63 2.10 -1.29
C LEU A 144 12.70 1.08 -1.95
N GLU A 145 11.42 1.11 -1.59
CA GLU A 145 10.39 0.33 -2.30
C GLU A 145 10.22 0.83 -3.74
N SER A 146 9.66 0.00 -4.63
CA SER A 146 9.59 0.30 -6.07
C SER A 146 9.03 1.69 -6.40
N TYR A 147 8.01 2.14 -5.66
CA TYR A 147 7.44 3.48 -5.81
C TYR A 147 8.41 4.59 -5.38
N GLN A 148 9.03 4.45 -4.21
CA GLN A 148 10.01 5.40 -3.68
C GLN A 148 11.26 5.45 -4.57
N LEU A 149 11.70 4.29 -5.09
CA LEU A 149 12.80 4.18 -6.04
C LEU A 149 12.49 4.94 -7.33
N GLN A 150 11.28 4.79 -7.86
CA GLN A 150 10.85 5.50 -9.05
C GLN A 150 10.77 7.01 -8.82
N MET A 151 10.27 7.46 -7.66
CA MET A 151 10.31 8.86 -7.26
C MET A 151 11.75 9.38 -7.17
N ALA A 152 12.66 8.59 -6.59
CA ALA A 152 14.05 8.96 -6.45
C ALA A 152 14.75 9.09 -7.80
N LEU A 153 14.56 8.13 -8.71
CA LEU A 153 15.16 8.18 -10.04
C LEU A 153 14.59 9.32 -10.91
N ASN A 154 13.34 9.72 -10.68
CA ASN A 154 12.70 10.82 -11.41
C ASN A 154 12.97 12.21 -10.80
N ASP A 155 13.77 12.28 -9.72
CA ASP A 155 14.07 13.51 -8.97
C ASP A 155 12.82 14.29 -8.54
N THR A 156 11.71 13.58 -8.31
CA THR A 156 10.51 14.19 -7.74
C THR A 156 10.78 14.38 -6.25
N LEU A 157 10.81 15.63 -5.79
CA LEU A 157 10.96 15.99 -4.37
C LEU A 157 10.05 15.12 -3.49
N GLU A 158 10.59 14.54 -2.42
CA GLU A 158 9.80 13.88 -1.38
C GLU A 158 8.72 14.86 -0.89
N GLU A 159 7.46 14.57 -1.18
CA GLU A 159 6.35 15.29 -0.59
C GLU A 159 6.26 14.91 0.89
N LYS A 160 6.83 15.75 1.75
CA LYS A 160 6.72 15.59 3.21
C LYS A 160 5.34 16.08 3.66
N SER A 161 4.38 15.15 3.79
CA SER A 161 3.13 15.43 4.49
C SER A 161 3.30 15.24 5.99
N THR A 162 2.74 16.14 6.80
CA THR A 162 2.61 15.97 8.26
C THR A 162 1.14 16.08 8.62
N ASP A 163 0.55 14.98 9.05
CA ASP A 163 -0.84 14.94 9.46
C ASP A 163 -0.97 15.23 10.97
N TYR A 164 -1.86 16.16 11.32
CA TYR A 164 -2.19 16.50 12.70
C TYR A 164 -3.56 15.94 13.06
N TYR A 165 -3.62 15.04 14.03
CA TYR A 165 -4.86 14.45 14.52
C TYR A 165 -5.17 14.86 15.96
N VAL A 166 -6.44 15.13 16.25
CA VAL A 166 -6.90 15.29 17.63
C VAL A 166 -7.05 13.90 18.25
N ARG A 167 -6.24 13.60 19.26
CA ARG A 167 -6.16 12.26 19.90
C ARG A 167 -7.49 11.77 20.47
N ASN A 168 -8.41 12.68 20.82
CA ASN A 168 -9.71 12.36 21.41
C ASN A 168 -10.80 13.32 20.90
N SER A 169 -11.24 13.15 19.66
CA SER A 169 -12.40 13.90 19.15
C SER A 169 -13.66 13.49 19.90
N PRO A 170 -14.43 14.44 20.48
CA PRO A 170 -15.63 14.11 21.22
C PRO A 170 -16.71 13.53 20.29
N SER A 171 -17.42 12.52 20.78
CA SER A 171 -18.54 11.87 20.09
C SER A 171 -19.72 12.80 19.81
N TYR A 172 -19.83 13.89 20.56
CA TYR A 172 -20.87 14.90 20.37
C TYR A 172 -20.44 16.29 20.84
N TYR A 173 -21.13 17.32 20.36
CA TYR A 173 -21.02 18.72 20.80
C TYR A 173 -22.37 19.18 21.32
N ALA A 174 -22.41 19.75 22.52
CA ALA A 174 -23.61 20.39 23.03
C ALA A 174 -23.78 21.76 22.35
N LEU A 175 -24.92 21.97 21.68
CA LEU A 175 -25.27 23.23 21.02
C LEU A 175 -26.12 24.15 21.94
N GLY A 176 -26.50 23.65 23.12
CA GLY A 176 -27.39 24.33 24.06
C GLY A 176 -28.87 24.02 23.79
N GLN A 177 -29.74 24.40 24.74
CA GLN A 177 -31.21 24.24 24.64
C GLN A 177 -31.67 22.80 24.31
N GLY A 178 -30.97 21.79 24.84
CA GLY A 178 -31.28 20.38 24.59
C GLY A 178 -30.89 19.88 23.20
N LYS A 179 -30.07 20.64 22.45
CA LYS A 179 -29.57 20.26 21.11
C LYS A 179 -28.13 19.76 21.17
N TYR A 180 -27.87 18.66 20.46
CA TYR A 180 -26.58 17.98 20.44
C TYR A 180 -26.20 17.59 19.02
N TRP A 181 -25.02 18.01 18.56
CA TRP A 181 -24.44 17.55 17.30
C TRP A 181 -23.65 16.26 17.55
N LEU A 182 -24.00 15.19 16.85
CA LEU A 182 -23.38 13.88 16.94
C LEU A 182 -22.42 13.69 15.77
N LYS A 183 -21.18 13.30 16.06
CA LYS A 183 -20.19 12.99 15.03
C LYS A 183 -20.02 11.47 14.88
N ASP A 184 -19.69 11.05 13.66
CA ASP A 184 -19.31 9.68 13.33
C ASP A 184 -20.34 8.60 13.75
N VAL A 185 -21.64 8.90 13.63
CA VAL A 185 -22.75 8.03 14.08
C VAL A 185 -22.78 6.68 13.34
N GLY A 186 -22.12 6.58 12.18
CA GLY A 186 -22.03 5.34 11.42
C GLY A 186 -20.71 4.56 11.59
N ASN A 187 -19.65 5.20 12.08
CA ASN A 187 -18.37 4.55 12.37
C ASN A 187 -18.37 3.87 13.77
N LEU A 188 -19.51 3.27 14.12
CA LEU A 188 -19.72 2.58 15.40
C LEU A 188 -19.20 1.14 15.41
N MET A 189 -18.70 0.64 14.28
CA MET A 189 -18.22 -0.74 14.15
C MET A 189 -16.99 -1.05 15.02
N ASP A 190 -16.23 -0.02 15.41
CA ASP A 190 -15.06 -0.17 16.28
C ASP A 190 -15.33 0.21 17.75
N ARG A 191 -16.55 0.68 18.08
CA ARG A 191 -16.90 1.16 19.42
C ARG A 191 -17.82 0.17 20.14
N ILE A 192 -17.18 -0.85 20.70
CA ILE A 192 -17.85 -1.88 21.51
C ILE A 192 -18.13 -1.30 22.91
N ASP A 193 -19.40 -1.24 23.32
CA ASP A 193 -19.78 -0.88 24.68
C ASP A 193 -19.49 -2.00 25.68
N THR A 194 -19.71 -1.74 26.97
CA THR A 194 -19.53 -2.74 28.04
C THR A 194 -20.43 -3.97 27.91
N THR A 195 -21.40 -3.95 26.99
CA THR A 195 -22.30 -5.06 26.68
C THR A 195 -21.92 -5.80 25.39
N GLY A 196 -20.79 -5.48 24.77
CA GLY A 196 -20.34 -6.12 23.52
C GLY A 196 -21.07 -5.60 22.27
N ARG A 197 -21.79 -4.48 22.34
CA ARG A 197 -22.58 -3.94 21.23
C ARG A 197 -21.93 -2.69 20.66
N ASN A 198 -22.06 -2.51 19.35
CA ASN A 198 -21.67 -1.29 18.66
C ASN A 198 -22.59 -0.15 19.08
N ALA A 199 -22.11 0.69 20.00
CA ALA A 199 -22.93 1.75 20.58
C ALA A 199 -22.15 3.05 20.84
N LEU A 200 -22.81 4.17 20.58
CA LEU A 200 -22.34 5.50 20.95
C LEU A 200 -22.93 5.86 22.31
N ALA A 201 -22.09 5.93 23.35
CA ALA A 201 -22.53 6.45 24.64
C ALA A 201 -22.69 7.98 24.57
N LEU A 202 -23.84 8.47 25.05
CA LEU A 202 -24.23 9.87 25.06
C LEU A 202 -24.67 10.24 26.49
N PRO A 203 -23.73 10.49 27.42
CA PRO A 203 -24.06 11.03 28.73
C PRO A 203 -24.46 12.49 28.56
N LEU A 204 -25.76 12.77 28.47
CA LEU A 204 -26.33 14.10 28.25
C LEU A 204 -26.88 14.67 29.55
N ARG A 205 -27.15 15.98 29.56
CA ARG A 205 -27.74 16.65 30.74
C ARG A 205 -29.09 16.06 31.12
N GLU A 206 -29.89 15.64 30.13
CA GLU A 206 -31.24 15.11 30.30
C GLU A 206 -31.26 13.61 30.63
N GLY A 207 -30.09 12.96 30.70
CA GLY A 207 -29.93 11.55 31.10
C GLY A 207 -28.86 10.80 30.30
N ASN A 208 -28.73 9.51 30.59
CA ASN A 208 -27.82 8.62 29.87
C ASN A 208 -28.52 8.06 28.63
N PHE A 209 -28.03 8.46 27.47
CA PHE A 209 -28.49 7.95 26.18
C PHE A 209 -27.42 7.09 25.53
N ARG A 210 -27.84 6.23 24.61
CA ARG A 210 -26.93 5.59 23.66
C ARG A 210 -27.59 5.41 22.31
N LEU A 211 -26.79 5.47 21.26
CA LEU A 211 -27.18 5.03 19.93
C LEU A 211 -26.64 3.64 19.69
N VAL A 212 -27.51 2.68 19.36
CA VAL A 212 -27.13 1.29 19.12
C VAL A 212 -27.48 0.92 17.69
N MET A 213 -26.52 0.37 16.97
CA MET A 213 -26.78 -0.19 15.64
C MET A 213 -27.17 -1.66 15.76
N THR A 214 -28.16 -2.10 14.98
CA THR A 214 -28.50 -3.52 14.87
C THR A 214 -27.35 -4.31 14.24
N ALA A 215 -27.30 -5.63 14.49
CA ALA A 215 -26.22 -6.49 13.95
C ALA A 215 -26.15 -6.51 12.41
N ALA A 216 -27.27 -6.24 11.73
CA ALA A 216 -27.32 -6.12 10.28
C ALA A 216 -27.03 -4.69 9.76
N GLY A 217 -26.97 -3.70 10.66
CA GLY A 217 -26.85 -2.28 10.30
C GLY A 217 -28.10 -1.65 9.69
N ASP A 218 -29.23 -2.39 9.71
CA ASP A 218 -30.48 -1.99 9.08
C ASP A 218 -31.32 -1.01 9.92
N SER A 219 -30.97 -0.82 11.19
CA SER A 219 -31.61 0.17 12.06
C SER A 219 -30.65 0.77 13.08
N LEU A 220 -30.90 2.02 13.44
CA LEU A 220 -30.27 2.72 14.55
C LEU A 220 -31.29 3.00 15.65
N LEU A 221 -30.96 2.61 16.88
CA LEU A 221 -31.83 2.71 18.05
C LEU A 221 -31.30 3.76 19.01
N LEU A 222 -32.08 4.80 19.32
CA LEU A 222 -31.80 5.68 20.46
C LEU A 222 -32.41 5.07 21.72
N GLN A 223 -31.56 4.74 22.68
CA GLN A 223 -31.96 4.19 23.95
C GLN A 223 -31.64 5.15 25.08
N GLN A 224 -32.46 5.15 26.12
CA GLN A 224 -32.22 5.89 27.35
C GLN A 224 -32.18 4.92 28.53
N GLN A 225 -31.28 5.17 29.48
CA GLN A 225 -31.24 4.47 30.74
C GLN A 225 -31.86 5.35 31.84
N ALA A 226 -32.92 4.86 32.47
CA ALA A 226 -33.40 5.44 33.74
C ALA A 226 -32.39 5.11 34.85
N ALA A 227 -32.29 5.91 35.92
CA ALA A 227 -31.30 5.73 36.99
C ALA A 227 -31.22 4.26 37.48
N ALA A 228 -30.11 3.59 37.15
CA ALA A 228 -29.81 2.16 37.39
C ALA A 228 -30.79 1.13 36.76
N GLY A 229 -31.67 1.54 35.84
CA GLY A 229 -32.63 0.68 35.16
C GLY A 229 -32.13 0.08 33.83
N PRO A 230 -32.94 -0.78 33.18
CA PRO A 230 -32.61 -1.31 31.86
C PRO A 230 -32.69 -0.23 30.78
N TRP A 231 -31.92 -0.40 29.71
CA TRP A 231 -31.99 0.44 28.51
C TRP A 231 -33.36 0.29 27.83
N ARG A 232 -34.04 1.41 27.59
CA ARG A 232 -35.31 1.45 26.85
C ARG A 232 -35.13 2.17 25.53
N THR A 233 -35.63 1.58 24.45
CA THR A 233 -35.62 2.21 23.13
C THR A 233 -36.69 3.29 23.06
N HIS A 234 -36.29 4.50 22.68
CA HIS A 234 -37.19 5.63 22.48
C HIS A 234 -37.36 6.01 21.01
N LEU A 235 -36.30 5.88 20.20
CA LEU A 235 -36.36 6.09 18.75
C LEU A 235 -35.77 4.89 18.01
N GLN A 236 -36.34 4.62 16.84
CA GLN A 236 -35.78 3.71 15.86
C GLN A 236 -35.76 4.42 14.51
N LEU A 237 -34.58 4.51 13.90
CA LEU A 237 -34.42 4.87 12.50
C LEU A 237 -34.17 3.61 11.70
N VAL A 238 -35.02 3.34 10.71
CA VAL A 238 -34.87 2.20 9.81
C VAL A 238 -34.14 2.68 8.56
N LEU A 239 -32.96 2.12 8.31
CA LEU A 239 -32.05 2.53 7.23
C LEU A 239 -32.27 1.71 5.95
N ARG A 240 -32.73 0.46 6.09
CA ARG A 240 -32.93 -0.46 4.97
C ARG A 240 -33.83 0.11 3.85
N PRO A 241 -35.01 0.72 4.12
CA PRO A 241 -35.85 1.25 3.05
C PRO A 241 -35.15 2.30 2.18
N LEU A 242 -34.29 3.14 2.78
CA LEU A 242 -33.49 4.10 2.04
C LEU A 242 -32.45 3.38 1.17
N ALA A 243 -31.73 2.41 1.74
CA ALA A 243 -30.74 1.61 1.01
C ALA A 243 -31.36 0.89 -0.19
N ASP A 244 -32.50 0.24 0.03
CA ASP A 244 -33.21 -0.51 -1.01
C ASP A 244 -33.74 0.44 -2.11
N SER A 245 -34.23 1.63 -1.73
CA SER A 245 -34.67 2.66 -2.69
C SER A 245 -33.52 3.20 -3.54
N LEU A 246 -32.37 3.50 -2.93
CA LEU A 246 -31.16 3.93 -3.64
C LEU A 246 -30.64 2.81 -4.54
N GLY A 247 -30.58 1.58 -4.02
CA GLY A 247 -30.19 0.40 -4.79
C GLY A 247 -31.10 0.15 -5.99
N GLN A 248 -32.41 0.42 -5.87
CA GLN A 248 -33.36 0.35 -7.00
C GLN A 248 -33.16 1.47 -8.02
N HIS A 249 -32.95 2.70 -7.57
CA HIS A 249 -32.80 3.86 -8.43
C HIS A 249 -31.51 3.81 -9.27
N TYR A 250 -30.42 3.33 -8.68
CA TYR A 250 -29.10 3.35 -9.30
C TYR A 250 -28.63 1.97 -9.85
N ARG A 251 -29.54 1.00 -10.04
CA ARG A 251 -29.23 -0.40 -10.48
C ARG A 251 -28.33 -0.51 -11.71
N GLN A 252 -28.27 0.51 -12.57
CA GLN A 252 -27.53 0.49 -13.84
C GLN A 252 -26.06 0.95 -13.71
N HIS A 253 -25.61 1.39 -12.54
CA HIS A 253 -24.27 1.96 -12.33
C HIS A 253 -23.48 1.24 -11.21
N ILE A 254 -23.50 -0.09 -11.23
CA ILE A 254 -22.76 -0.90 -10.26
C ILE A 254 -21.27 -0.97 -10.66
N ALA A 255 -20.55 0.13 -10.40
CA ALA A 255 -19.09 0.16 -10.43
C ALA A 255 -18.59 0.91 -9.18
N GLY A 256 -18.53 0.18 -8.06
CA GLY A 256 -17.79 0.58 -6.85
C GLY A 256 -18.45 1.62 -5.94
N SER A 257 -18.75 2.82 -6.44
CA SER A 257 -19.26 3.96 -5.66
C SER A 257 -20.19 4.83 -6.49
N ILE A 258 -21.21 5.41 -5.87
CA ILE A 258 -22.16 6.31 -6.52
C ILE A 258 -22.25 7.59 -5.70
N ASP A 259 -21.93 8.71 -6.34
CA ASP A 259 -22.06 10.03 -5.74
C ASP A 259 -23.53 10.44 -5.71
N LEU A 260 -24.05 10.72 -4.53
CA LEU A 260 -25.41 11.21 -4.37
C LEU A 260 -25.44 12.73 -4.64
N PRO A 261 -26.44 13.24 -5.37
CA PRO A 261 -26.53 14.66 -5.71
C PRO A 261 -26.82 15.56 -4.51
N ALA A 262 -27.31 14.98 -3.41
CA ALA A 262 -27.57 15.66 -2.15
C ALA A 262 -27.39 14.69 -0.98
N GLN A 263 -27.07 15.23 0.20
CA GLN A 263 -26.92 14.47 1.43
C GLN A 263 -28.29 13.95 1.89
N PRO A 264 -28.51 12.62 1.98
CA PRO A 264 -29.78 12.08 2.46
C PRO A 264 -29.98 12.40 3.94
N GLU A 265 -31.18 12.82 4.30
CA GLU A 265 -31.56 13.08 5.68
C GLU A 265 -32.59 12.05 6.16
N LEU A 266 -32.33 11.44 7.30
CA LEU A 266 -33.28 10.59 8.00
C LEU A 266 -33.73 11.27 9.29
N ARG A 267 -35.03 11.23 9.55
CA ARG A 267 -35.65 11.87 10.72
C ARG A 267 -36.45 10.84 11.51
N ALA A 268 -36.29 10.84 12.83
CA ALA A 268 -37.20 10.16 13.75
C ALA A 268 -37.60 11.07 14.90
N ARG A 269 -38.84 10.89 15.38
CA ARG A 269 -39.40 11.67 16.48
C ARG A 269 -40.27 10.79 17.37
N ALA A 270 -40.12 10.93 18.68
CA ALA A 270 -40.95 10.27 19.69
C ALA A 270 -40.99 11.14 20.95
N GLY A 271 -42.19 11.62 21.27
CA GLY A 271 -42.40 12.55 22.39
C GLY A 271 -41.51 13.78 22.26
N ARG A 272 -40.63 13.96 23.26
CA ARG A 272 -39.67 15.07 23.36
C ARG A 272 -38.38 14.87 22.57
N LEU A 273 -38.15 13.68 22.02
CA LEU A 273 -36.91 13.33 21.34
C LEU A 273 -37.09 13.46 19.83
N GLN A 274 -36.13 14.11 19.18
CA GLN A 274 -36.08 14.26 17.74
C GLN A 274 -34.63 14.03 17.29
N LEU A 275 -34.43 13.14 16.32
CA LEU A 275 -33.12 12.79 15.79
C LEU A 275 -33.13 12.98 14.28
N HIS A 276 -32.20 13.79 13.80
CA HIS A 276 -31.88 13.97 12.40
C HIS A 276 -30.53 13.31 12.14
N LEU A 277 -30.42 12.53 11.07
CA LEU A 277 -29.16 11.97 10.59
C LEU A 277 -28.93 12.42 9.15
N TYR A 278 -27.75 12.95 8.89
CA TYR A 278 -27.29 13.40 7.59
C TYR A 278 -26.24 12.40 7.11
N LEU A 279 -26.60 11.54 6.15
CA LEU A 279 -25.75 10.44 5.70
C LEU A 279 -24.68 10.97 4.74
N SER A 280 -23.41 10.76 5.07
CA SER A 280 -22.27 11.04 4.16
C SER A 280 -21.94 9.84 3.29
N SER A 281 -22.18 8.63 3.78
CA SER A 281 -22.02 7.40 2.98
C SER A 281 -22.96 6.31 3.44
N LEU A 282 -23.34 5.42 2.51
CA LEU A 282 -24.11 4.22 2.77
C LEU A 282 -23.55 3.10 1.88
N ARG A 283 -23.10 2.03 2.51
CA ARG A 283 -22.59 0.82 1.88
C ARG A 283 -23.53 -0.32 2.18
N GLN A 284 -23.97 -0.99 1.13
CA GLN A 284 -24.68 -2.25 1.21
C GLN A 284 -23.72 -3.35 0.79
N GLU A 285 -23.52 -4.34 1.64
CA GLU A 285 -22.65 -5.48 1.37
C GLU A 285 -23.48 -6.76 1.42
N GLN A 286 -23.36 -7.57 0.37
CA GLN A 286 -24.01 -8.87 0.29
C GLN A 286 -22.95 -9.96 0.29
N SER A 287 -22.91 -10.76 1.36
CA SER A 287 -22.05 -11.94 1.49
C SER A 287 -22.93 -13.18 1.53
N GLY A 288 -23.04 -13.86 0.38
CA GLY A 288 -23.98 -14.97 0.20
C GLY A 288 -25.44 -14.55 0.37
N LYS A 289 -26.12 -15.10 1.38
CA LYS A 289 -27.51 -14.74 1.76
C LYS A 289 -27.58 -13.63 2.82
N LYS A 290 -26.43 -13.22 3.37
CA LYS A 290 -26.38 -12.19 4.42
C LYS A 290 -26.23 -10.83 3.77
N LEU A 291 -27.11 -9.91 4.16
CA LEU A 291 -27.08 -8.52 3.75
C LEU A 291 -26.74 -7.66 4.96
N SER A 292 -25.70 -6.83 4.83
CA SER A 292 -25.27 -5.90 5.87
C SER A 292 -25.17 -4.49 5.32
N TYR A 293 -25.40 -3.53 6.21
CA TYR A 293 -25.33 -2.12 5.90
C TYR A 293 -24.31 -1.44 6.80
N THR A 294 -23.44 -0.64 6.21
CA THR A 294 -22.52 0.25 6.91
C THR A 294 -22.78 1.65 6.40
N TYR A 295 -22.76 2.66 7.28
CA TYR A 295 -22.95 4.04 6.88
C TYR A 295 -21.96 4.94 7.62
N SER A 296 -21.83 6.16 7.15
CA SER A 296 -21.25 7.26 7.92
C SER A 296 -22.27 8.40 7.91
N ALA A 297 -22.46 9.02 9.06
CA ALA A 297 -23.44 10.07 9.23
C ALA A 297 -23.05 11.00 10.38
N GLU A 298 -23.44 12.26 10.25
CA GLU A 298 -23.53 13.19 11.36
C GLU A 298 -25.00 13.32 11.79
N GLY A 299 -25.25 13.72 13.02
CA GLY A 299 -26.62 13.79 13.54
C GLY A 299 -26.90 15.02 14.38
N LEU A 300 -28.16 15.43 14.41
CA LEU A 300 -28.68 16.41 15.36
C LEU A 300 -29.71 15.72 16.25
N LEU A 301 -29.39 15.59 17.53
CA LEU A 301 -30.32 15.13 18.55
C LEU A 301 -30.88 16.34 19.29
N GLU A 302 -32.20 16.49 19.27
CA GLU A 302 -32.94 17.48 20.03
C GLU A 302 -33.77 16.80 21.12
N ILE A 303 -33.62 17.29 22.35
CA ILE A 303 -34.38 16.88 23.52
C ILE A 303 -35.14 18.10 24.01
N LYS A 304 -36.44 18.14 23.72
CA LYS A 304 -37.30 19.23 24.17
C LYS A 304 -37.52 19.12 25.69
N PRO A 305 -37.56 20.25 26.41
CA PRO A 305 -37.84 20.27 27.85
C PRO A 305 -39.21 19.66 28.18
#